data_AF-A0A941Y7I7-F1
#
_entry.id   AF-A0A941Y7I7-F1
#
_cell.length_a   1.000
_cell.length_b   1.000
_cell.length_c   1.000
_cell.angle_alpha   90.00
_cell.angle_beta   90.00
_cell.angle_gamma   90.00
#
_symmetry.space_group_name_H-M   'P 1'
#
loop_
_entity.id
_entity.type
_entity.pdbx_description
1 polymer ?
#
loop_
_entity_poly.entity_id
_entity_poly.type
_entity_poly.pdbx_seq_one_letter_code
_entity_poly.pdbx_strand_id
1 'polypeptide(L)'
;MPGRVEWSELGGDEAETVVANLLYSERRSSTRVRPSRGDFGIDVLDPSKREAGKYDVYQIKRYAKTLTASQKKEIEKSFRRVLVGLVRREPPVPLGDWYLIAPVDNTVDNQLDWFHSMPDNVINEMFEDAELALNEDEKQRITAWRNAPERVIKWEGRAFCETLAGEYPYVIDYYLHGGAARLRSAVAEMSAILRRDVSAGEALSTGTADDVALVTPAEISSHLDRIFKVLDTDPHFRYEFSIDLEPGEITRRDGMIAATQEIQPDGRTLTFRVYQRFSESQRERPIPFRLRFAAEDAAFDEDAYDSWRKYGTPLSAPAEVDIDLPGGLGAPLSGGLTEVLLQSQGEDYAARFRVRRSDGTYSPTLTFSITARTGPEQTGVWESGTDESGYLTFDTRTDLETRSGTWGFTRARIVGEEIDAVLPCIEFLQSIATGNVLEVAQRVGPFVDYREIPSHEAAFPDDVMVYLRALSVIQTSTSTPVLIPDLTTVSAADARDVAEAAALIGGQTVFGDWASIRFKDDASSPTVGPNLEEREVSLDDHYEVQIIEPLIVKIGDQELTLGAVERRLLSVGYEVDDGEIVGRPLTNDTAYRRYLRGLPAPDRNSRPVKGKYLGTRAEAFDEQQ
;
A
#
# COMPACT_ATOMS: atom_id res chain seq x y z
N MET A 1 23.12 10.16 -42.49
CA MET A 1 22.74 11.17 -41.47
C MET A 1 21.33 11.59 -41.79
N PRO A 2 20.40 11.60 -40.82
CA PRO A 2 19.11 12.22 -41.06
C PRO A 2 19.40 13.68 -41.47
N GLY A 3 18.78 14.10 -42.58
CA GLY A 3 19.09 15.35 -43.25
C GLY A 3 18.87 16.54 -42.34
N ARG A 4 19.59 17.63 -42.63
CA ARG A 4 19.38 18.94 -42.02
C ARG A 4 17.89 19.26 -41.98
N VAL A 5 17.40 19.78 -40.86
CA VAL A 5 15.98 20.12 -40.74
C VAL A 5 15.74 21.44 -41.46
N GLU A 6 14.85 21.45 -42.45
CA GLU A 6 14.48 22.66 -43.18
C GLU A 6 13.48 23.50 -42.35
N TRP A 7 13.96 24.05 -41.23
CA TRP A 7 13.15 24.79 -40.25
C TRP A 7 12.30 25.92 -40.87
N SER A 8 12.76 26.51 -41.98
CA SER A 8 12.04 27.59 -42.68
C SER A 8 10.82 27.13 -43.49
N GLU A 9 10.70 25.82 -43.73
CA GLU A 9 9.59 25.19 -44.47
C GLU A 9 8.54 24.57 -43.54
N LEU A 10 8.87 24.38 -42.25
CA LEU A 10 7.94 23.87 -41.25
C LEU A 10 6.82 24.86 -40.95
N GLY A 11 5.63 24.33 -40.65
CA GLY A 11 4.54 25.10 -40.10
C GLY A 11 4.94 25.71 -38.75
N GLY A 12 4.40 26.89 -38.43
CA GLY A 12 4.75 27.61 -37.20
C GLY A 12 4.56 26.78 -35.93
N ASP A 13 3.45 26.05 -35.84
CA ASP A 13 3.15 25.24 -34.66
C ASP A 13 3.94 23.91 -34.66
N GLU A 14 4.23 23.37 -35.84
CA GLU A 14 5.05 22.16 -36.02
C GLU A 14 6.51 22.38 -35.59
N ALA A 15 7.11 23.52 -35.97
CA ALA A 15 8.46 23.88 -35.56
C ALA A 15 8.58 24.03 -34.03
N GLU A 16 7.58 24.63 -33.39
CA GLU A 16 7.53 24.79 -31.93
C GLU A 16 7.39 23.44 -31.23
N THR A 17 6.50 22.55 -31.70
CA THR A 17 6.34 21.19 -31.18
C THR A 17 7.62 20.38 -31.30
N VAL A 18 8.30 20.42 -32.45
CA VAL A 18 9.55 19.68 -32.65
C VAL A 18 10.64 20.19 -31.70
N VAL A 19 10.85 21.51 -31.61
CA VAL A 19 11.85 22.10 -30.71
C VAL A 19 11.55 21.79 -29.24
N ALA A 20 10.28 21.83 -28.83
CA ALA A 20 9.88 21.46 -27.48
C ALA A 20 10.22 19.99 -27.16
N ASN A 21 9.91 19.06 -28.06
CA ASN A 21 10.18 17.63 -27.85
C ASN A 21 11.68 17.28 -27.93
N LEU A 22 12.46 18.01 -28.72
CA LEU A 22 13.92 17.96 -28.68
C LEU A 22 14.44 18.42 -27.31
N LEU A 23 13.91 19.53 -26.78
CA LEU A 23 14.29 20.04 -25.46
C LEU A 23 13.91 19.08 -24.33
N TYR A 24 12.72 18.48 -24.36
CA TYR A 24 12.30 17.48 -23.36
C TYR A 24 13.15 16.21 -23.42
N SER A 25 13.64 15.83 -24.60
CA SER A 25 14.55 14.68 -24.77
C SER A 25 15.90 14.92 -24.10
N GLU A 26 16.44 16.15 -24.21
CA GLU A 26 17.66 16.61 -23.54
C GLU A 26 17.45 16.83 -22.03
N ARG A 27 16.31 17.41 -21.67
CA ARG A 27 15.98 17.84 -20.30
C ARG A 27 14.74 17.11 -19.78
N ARG A 28 14.93 15.85 -19.41
CA ARG A 28 13.83 14.93 -19.06
C ARG A 28 13.01 15.34 -17.83
N SER A 29 13.55 16.20 -16.98
CA SER A 29 12.89 16.78 -15.79
C SER A 29 12.11 18.07 -16.09
N SER A 30 12.20 18.58 -17.31
CA SER A 30 11.54 19.82 -17.69
C SER A 30 10.02 19.66 -17.70
N THR A 31 9.33 20.71 -17.27
CA THR A 31 7.87 20.78 -17.14
C THR A 31 7.34 21.90 -18.05
N ARG A 32 6.27 21.64 -18.82
CA ARG A 32 5.60 22.66 -19.63
C ARG A 32 4.70 23.50 -18.74
N VAL A 33 4.69 24.82 -18.96
CA VAL A 33 3.72 25.73 -18.35
C VAL A 33 2.62 26.02 -19.36
N ARG A 34 1.36 25.73 -19.02
CA ARG A 34 0.22 25.96 -19.92
C ARG A 34 -0.15 27.45 -19.99
N PRO A 35 -0.68 27.91 -21.12
CA PRO A 35 -1.38 29.19 -21.17
C PRO A 35 -2.64 29.16 -20.30
N SER A 36 -2.58 29.84 -19.17
CA SER A 36 -3.72 30.15 -18.30
C SER A 36 -3.68 31.65 -17.97
N ARG A 37 -4.77 32.19 -17.42
CA ARG A 37 -4.76 33.56 -16.87
C ARG A 37 -3.78 33.60 -15.70
N GLY A 38 -2.51 33.93 -15.96
CA GLY A 38 -1.42 33.90 -14.97
C GLY A 38 -0.25 32.95 -15.28
N ASP A 39 -0.10 32.49 -16.52
CA ASP A 39 1.04 31.67 -16.99
C ASP A 39 2.39 32.39 -17.04
N PHE A 40 2.35 33.73 -16.96
CA PHE A 40 3.51 34.60 -17.09
C PHE A 40 4.32 34.35 -18.37
N GLY A 41 3.68 33.80 -19.42
CA GLY A 41 4.28 33.51 -20.74
C GLY A 41 5.45 32.52 -20.75
N ILE A 42 5.61 31.71 -19.70
CA ILE A 42 6.65 30.68 -19.58
C ILE A 42 6.26 29.48 -20.45
N ASP A 43 7.18 28.95 -21.26
CA ASP A 43 6.91 27.74 -22.05
C ASP A 43 7.41 26.49 -21.31
N VAL A 44 8.66 26.50 -20.84
CA VAL A 44 9.29 25.35 -20.15
C VAL A 44 10.07 25.79 -18.90
N LEU A 45 9.88 25.06 -17.81
CA LEU A 45 10.64 25.15 -16.56
C LEU A 45 11.52 23.91 -16.39
N ASP A 46 12.81 24.09 -16.15
CA ASP A 46 13.76 23.02 -15.82
C ASP A 46 14.37 23.29 -14.44
N PRO A 47 14.44 22.32 -13.51
CA PRO A 47 15.18 22.49 -12.27
C PRO A 47 16.60 22.95 -12.55
N SER A 48 16.99 24.10 -11.97
CA SER A 48 18.31 24.68 -12.25
C SER A 48 19.41 23.76 -11.74
N LYS A 49 20.37 23.45 -12.62
CA LYS A 49 21.57 22.67 -12.25
C LYS A 49 22.55 23.50 -11.40
N ARG A 50 22.39 24.82 -11.36
CA ARG A 50 23.30 25.75 -10.69
C ARG A 50 22.84 26.11 -9.29
N GLU A 51 21.54 26.33 -9.13
CA GLU A 51 20.95 26.76 -7.86
C GLU A 51 19.79 25.85 -7.46
N ALA A 52 19.98 25.06 -6.40
CA ALA A 52 18.96 24.17 -5.88
C ALA A 52 17.71 24.96 -5.46
N GLY A 53 16.52 24.47 -5.85
CA GLY A 53 15.24 25.11 -5.56
C GLY A 53 14.83 26.23 -6.53
N LYS A 54 15.64 26.53 -7.55
CA LYS A 54 15.29 27.44 -8.65
C LYS A 54 15.00 26.71 -9.95
N TYR A 55 14.35 27.39 -10.89
CA TYR A 55 14.05 26.89 -12.22
C TYR A 55 14.63 27.78 -13.31
N ASP A 56 15.31 27.17 -14.27
CA ASP A 56 15.69 27.81 -15.52
C ASP A 56 14.46 27.82 -16.46
N VAL A 57 14.19 28.96 -17.08
CA VAL A 57 13.08 29.17 -18.01
C VAL A 57 13.60 29.09 -19.44
N TYR A 58 12.97 28.24 -20.25
CA TYR A 58 13.19 28.20 -21.69
C TYR A 58 11.94 28.70 -22.40
N GLN A 59 12.10 29.81 -23.13
CA GLN A 59 11.08 30.39 -24.00
C GLN A 59 11.30 29.89 -25.42
N ILE A 60 10.36 29.12 -25.95
CA ILE A 60 10.43 28.58 -27.30
C ILE A 60 9.69 29.53 -28.24
N LYS A 61 10.30 29.82 -29.39
CA LYS A 61 9.67 30.57 -30.47
C LYS A 61 9.89 29.88 -31.81
N ARG A 62 8.81 29.74 -32.58
CA ARG A 62 8.78 29.16 -33.93
C ARG A 62 9.56 29.90 -35.03
N TYR A 63 10.32 30.93 -34.70
CA TYR A 63 10.92 31.82 -35.71
C TYR A 63 12.12 31.16 -36.39
N ALA A 64 11.99 30.88 -37.68
CA ALA A 64 13.05 30.26 -38.50
C ALA A 64 13.69 31.21 -39.54
N LYS A 65 13.19 32.45 -39.63
CA LYS A 65 13.67 33.52 -40.54
C LYS A 65 14.02 34.77 -39.73
N THR A 66 14.68 35.74 -40.34
CA THR A 66 15.05 37.02 -39.70
C THR A 66 13.88 37.62 -38.93
N LEU A 67 14.12 37.96 -37.65
CA LEU A 67 13.09 38.47 -36.75
C LEU A 67 12.55 39.82 -37.22
N THR A 68 11.23 39.93 -37.34
CA THR A 68 10.54 41.20 -37.58
C THR A 68 10.43 42.00 -36.28
N ALA A 69 10.15 43.31 -36.40
CA ALA A 69 9.91 44.16 -35.22
C ALA A 69 8.75 43.66 -34.34
N SER A 70 7.71 43.08 -34.94
CA SER A 70 6.59 42.50 -34.19
C SER A 70 7.01 41.26 -33.39
N GLN A 71 7.84 40.39 -33.97
CA GLN A 71 8.34 39.17 -33.31
C GLN A 71 9.28 39.50 -32.15
N LYS A 72 10.13 40.52 -32.31
CA LYS A 72 10.96 41.07 -31.23
C LYS A 72 10.11 41.56 -30.05
N LYS A 73 9.06 42.33 -30.33
CA LYS A 73 8.11 42.81 -29.33
C LYS A 73 7.37 41.67 -28.61
N GLU A 74 7.11 40.55 -29.28
CA GLU A 74 6.51 39.37 -28.64
C GLU A 74 7.48 38.66 -27.69
N ILE A 75 8.78 38.63 -28.02
CA ILE A 75 9.83 38.10 -27.14
C ILE A 75 9.98 38.98 -25.89
N GLU A 76 10.05 40.31 -26.06
CA GLU A 76 10.08 41.29 -24.98
C GLU A 76 8.88 41.14 -24.03
N LYS A 77 7.67 41.00 -24.58
CA LYS A 77 6.46 40.74 -23.80
C LYS A 77 6.56 39.43 -23.01
N SER A 78 7.16 38.38 -23.58
CA SER A 78 7.34 37.13 -22.86
C SER A 78 8.33 37.29 -21.70
N PHE A 79 9.48 37.91 -21.94
CA PHE A 79 10.46 38.20 -20.90
C PHE A 79 9.86 39.05 -19.76
N ARG A 80 9.12 40.11 -20.12
CA ARG A 80 8.36 40.94 -19.18
C ARG A 80 7.42 40.11 -18.32
N ARG A 81 6.64 39.21 -18.92
CA ARG A 81 5.70 38.38 -18.16
C ARG A 81 6.43 37.45 -17.18
N VAL A 82 7.55 36.85 -17.55
CA VAL A 82 8.36 36.00 -16.64
C VAL A 82 8.81 36.78 -15.41
N LEU A 83 9.27 38.02 -15.60
CA LEU A 83 9.66 38.90 -14.49
C LEU A 83 8.47 39.28 -13.59
N VAL A 84 7.27 39.45 -14.16
CA VAL A 84 6.06 39.61 -13.35
C VAL A 84 5.78 38.34 -12.53
N GLY A 85 5.96 37.15 -13.10
CA GLY A 85 5.82 35.88 -12.38
C GLY A 85 6.81 35.70 -11.23
N LEU A 86 8.04 36.22 -11.39
CA LEU A 86 9.05 36.25 -10.34
C LEU A 86 8.62 37.06 -9.11
N VAL A 87 7.79 38.11 -9.26
CA VAL A 87 7.46 39.01 -8.15
C VAL A 87 6.01 38.95 -7.68
N ARG A 88 5.05 38.67 -8.56
CA ARG A 88 3.60 38.73 -8.29
C ARG A 88 2.88 37.39 -8.23
N ARG A 89 3.52 36.28 -8.59
CA ARG A 89 2.93 34.96 -8.39
C ARG A 89 2.95 34.62 -6.90
N GLU A 90 1.94 33.91 -6.42
CA GLU A 90 1.92 33.35 -5.06
C GLU A 90 1.84 31.80 -5.14
N PRO A 91 2.88 31.06 -4.72
CA PRO A 91 4.21 31.56 -4.35
C PRO A 91 4.99 32.08 -5.58
N PRO A 92 5.94 33.03 -5.39
CA PRO A 92 6.75 33.57 -6.47
C PRO A 92 7.45 32.49 -7.29
N VAL A 93 7.63 32.70 -8.60
CA VAL A 93 8.45 31.78 -9.41
C VAL A 93 9.91 31.91 -8.94
N PRO A 94 10.56 30.83 -8.44
CA PRO A 94 11.95 30.90 -8.03
C PRO A 94 12.86 30.84 -9.27
N LEU A 95 12.96 31.97 -9.98
CA LEU A 95 13.59 32.07 -11.28
C LEU A 95 15.13 31.97 -11.18
N GLY A 96 15.69 31.00 -11.89
CA GLY A 96 17.10 30.86 -12.22
C GLY A 96 17.41 31.61 -13.52
N ASP A 97 17.88 30.92 -14.54
CA ASP A 97 18.25 31.52 -15.83
C ASP A 97 17.10 31.66 -16.82
N TRP A 98 17.32 32.46 -17.86
CA TRP A 98 16.36 32.61 -18.94
C TRP A 98 17.00 32.38 -20.31
N TYR A 99 16.40 31.50 -21.10
CA TYR A 99 16.87 31.12 -22.42
C TYR A 99 15.78 31.35 -23.45
N LEU A 100 16.10 32.05 -24.53
CA LEU A 100 15.28 32.08 -25.75
C LEU A 100 15.75 30.96 -26.67
N ILE A 101 14.85 30.06 -27.07
CA ILE A 101 15.12 29.04 -28.09
C ILE A 101 14.33 29.41 -29.35
N ALA A 102 15.04 29.60 -30.46
CA ALA A 102 14.40 29.81 -31.75
C ALA A 102 15.26 29.26 -32.90
N PRO A 103 14.68 28.59 -33.91
CA PRO A 103 15.40 28.02 -35.05
C PRO A 103 15.86 29.08 -36.08
N VAL A 104 16.18 30.28 -35.61
CA VAL A 104 16.77 31.38 -36.38
C VAL A 104 18.12 31.73 -35.77
N ASP A 105 19.15 31.78 -36.62
CA ASP A 105 20.47 32.24 -36.20
C ASP A 105 20.46 33.76 -36.00
N ASN A 106 21.27 34.19 -35.06
CA ASN A 106 21.36 35.60 -34.78
C ASN A 106 22.11 36.34 -35.90
N THR A 107 21.64 37.53 -36.26
CA THR A 107 22.50 38.49 -36.98
C THR A 107 23.36 39.22 -35.97
N VAL A 108 24.55 39.67 -36.36
CA VAL A 108 25.45 40.43 -35.46
C VAL A 108 24.71 41.60 -34.81
N ASP A 109 23.96 42.36 -35.61
CA ASP A 109 23.14 43.50 -35.15
C ASP A 109 22.04 43.08 -34.15
N ASN A 110 21.41 41.92 -34.35
CA ASN A 110 20.36 41.46 -33.43
C ASN A 110 20.95 40.92 -32.12
N GLN A 111 22.16 40.34 -32.11
CA GLN A 111 22.86 39.88 -30.89
C GLN A 111 23.40 41.05 -30.10
N LEU A 112 24.13 41.94 -30.77
CA LEU A 112 24.91 43.00 -30.12
C LEU A 112 24.06 44.23 -29.79
N ASP A 113 23.07 44.55 -30.62
CA ASP A 113 22.27 45.77 -30.40
C ASP A 113 20.97 45.44 -29.67
N TRP A 114 20.10 44.62 -30.26
CA TRP A 114 18.76 44.42 -29.71
C TRP A 114 18.74 43.46 -28.51
N PHE A 115 19.16 42.20 -28.67
CA PHE A 115 19.00 41.18 -27.62
C PHE A 115 19.84 41.48 -26.38
N HIS A 116 21.04 42.07 -26.55
CA HIS A 116 21.88 42.49 -25.45
C HIS A 116 21.24 43.60 -24.59
N SER A 117 20.62 44.62 -25.21
CA SER A 117 19.96 45.71 -24.46
C SER A 117 18.54 45.37 -24.01
N MET A 118 17.91 44.35 -24.62
CA MET A 118 16.49 44.02 -24.41
C MET A 118 16.14 43.81 -22.93
N PRO A 119 16.90 43.04 -22.11
CA PRO A 119 16.55 42.84 -20.71
C PRO A 119 16.46 44.14 -19.93
N ASP A 120 17.42 45.04 -20.11
CA ASP A 120 17.50 46.30 -19.37
C ASP A 120 16.44 47.29 -19.88
N ASN A 121 16.18 47.33 -21.18
CA ASN A 121 15.10 48.14 -21.76
C ASN A 121 13.73 47.69 -21.22
N VAL A 122 13.46 46.38 -21.22
CA VAL A 122 12.21 45.83 -20.70
C VAL A 122 12.04 46.12 -19.20
N ILE A 123 13.10 45.98 -18.41
CA ILE A 123 13.05 46.29 -16.96
C ILE A 123 12.78 47.78 -16.73
N ASN A 124 13.45 48.67 -17.46
CA ASN A 124 13.23 50.12 -17.36
C ASN A 124 11.79 50.49 -17.75
N GLU A 125 11.29 49.96 -18.86
CA GLU A 125 9.90 50.15 -19.27
C GLU A 125 8.92 49.64 -18.20
N MET A 126 9.20 48.48 -17.58
CA MET A 126 8.37 47.96 -16.48
C MET A 126 8.36 48.87 -15.25
N PHE A 127 9.46 49.57 -14.95
CA PHE A 127 9.57 50.45 -13.79
C PHE A 127 8.86 51.79 -14.02
N GLU A 128 8.76 52.23 -15.27
CA GLU A 128 8.04 53.44 -15.68
C GLU A 128 6.56 53.20 -15.99
N ASP A 129 6.14 51.93 -16.13
CA ASP A 129 4.78 51.56 -16.47
C ASP A 129 3.79 51.80 -15.32
N ALA A 130 3.01 52.88 -15.46
CA ALA A 130 2.00 53.29 -14.49
C ALA A 130 0.83 52.31 -14.34
N GLU A 131 0.55 51.48 -15.35
CA GLU A 131 -0.50 50.45 -15.27
C GLU A 131 0.01 49.21 -14.54
N LEU A 132 1.28 48.84 -14.72
CA LEU A 132 1.90 47.74 -13.98
C LEU A 132 2.11 48.12 -12.50
N ALA A 133 2.50 49.36 -12.22
CA ALA A 133 2.65 49.93 -10.88
C ALA A 133 3.44 49.02 -9.90
N LEU A 134 4.69 48.70 -10.24
CA LEU A 134 5.57 47.90 -9.36
C LEU A 134 5.94 48.67 -8.09
N ASN A 135 5.87 48.01 -6.93
CA ASN A 135 6.35 48.59 -5.67
C ASN A 135 7.88 48.45 -5.53
N GLU A 136 8.47 49.12 -4.54
CA GLU A 136 9.93 49.15 -4.37
C GLU A 136 10.55 47.78 -4.04
N ASP A 137 9.84 46.90 -3.33
CA ASP A 137 10.30 45.52 -3.08
C ASP A 137 10.32 44.69 -4.37
N GLU A 138 9.26 44.78 -5.18
CA GLU A 138 9.18 44.11 -6.49
C GLU A 138 10.33 44.58 -7.42
N LYS A 139 10.60 45.88 -7.48
CA LYS A 139 11.73 46.45 -8.24
C LYS A 139 13.07 45.95 -7.72
N GLN A 140 13.25 45.91 -6.40
CA GLN A 140 14.48 45.42 -5.79
C GLN A 140 14.72 43.94 -6.12
N ARG A 141 13.67 43.10 -6.09
CA ARG A 141 13.76 41.68 -6.43
C ARG A 141 14.10 41.42 -7.90
N ILE A 142 13.50 42.18 -8.83
CA ILE A 142 13.85 42.11 -10.27
C ILE A 142 15.32 42.52 -10.47
N THR A 143 15.73 43.63 -9.85
CA THR A 143 17.11 44.14 -9.94
C THR A 143 18.12 43.14 -9.36
N ALA A 144 17.81 42.54 -8.21
CA ALA A 144 18.64 41.51 -7.59
C ALA A 144 18.76 40.26 -8.47
N TRP A 145 17.68 39.83 -9.11
CA TRP A 145 17.72 38.70 -10.04
C TRP A 145 18.57 38.99 -11.28
N ARG A 146 18.43 40.19 -11.87
CA ARG A 146 19.16 40.65 -13.07
C ARG A 146 20.66 40.79 -12.83
N ASN A 147 21.04 41.24 -11.63
CA ASN A 147 22.43 41.49 -11.23
C ASN A 147 23.06 40.33 -10.45
N ALA A 148 22.36 39.20 -10.32
CA ALA A 148 22.92 38.02 -9.68
C ALA A 148 24.23 37.60 -10.38
N PRO A 149 25.29 37.25 -9.62
CA PRO A 149 26.53 36.74 -10.21
C PRO A 149 26.25 35.59 -11.16
N GLU A 150 26.91 35.60 -12.32
CA GLU A 150 26.79 34.54 -13.33
C GLU A 150 25.35 34.33 -13.86
N ARG A 151 24.45 35.32 -13.77
CA ARG A 151 23.12 35.26 -14.41
C ARG A 151 23.25 35.01 -15.91
N VAL A 152 22.56 33.99 -16.42
CA VAL A 152 22.52 33.70 -17.86
C VAL A 152 21.19 34.17 -18.43
N ILE A 153 21.30 35.07 -19.42
CA ILE A 153 20.23 35.43 -20.34
C ILE A 153 20.77 35.17 -21.73
N LYS A 154 20.34 34.08 -22.37
CA LYS A 154 20.95 33.60 -23.61
C LYS A 154 19.92 33.31 -24.69
N TRP A 155 20.28 33.59 -25.93
CA TRP A 155 19.53 33.13 -27.10
C TRP A 155 20.25 31.92 -27.72
N GLU A 156 19.58 30.78 -27.68
CA GLU A 156 19.92 29.55 -28.39
C GLU A 156 19.26 29.55 -29.78
N GLY A 157 20.07 29.81 -30.81
CA GLY A 157 19.63 29.96 -32.20
C GLY A 157 19.50 28.64 -32.96
N ARG A 158 19.48 28.71 -34.30
CA ARG A 158 19.36 27.54 -35.17
C ARG A 158 20.48 26.53 -34.93
N ALA A 159 21.72 26.97 -34.74
CA ALA A 159 22.83 26.05 -34.44
C ALA A 159 22.54 25.12 -33.24
N PHE A 160 21.91 25.63 -32.18
CA PHE A 160 21.51 24.82 -31.03
C PHE A 160 20.39 23.83 -31.38
N CYS A 161 19.38 24.29 -32.12
CA CYS A 161 18.28 23.44 -32.58
C CYS A 161 18.76 22.30 -33.50
N GLU A 162 19.73 22.57 -34.37
CA GLU A 162 20.37 21.57 -35.25
C GLU A 162 21.20 20.56 -34.45
N THR A 163 21.94 21.01 -33.42
CA THR A 163 22.65 20.10 -32.52
C THR A 163 21.68 19.14 -31.84
N LEU A 164 20.57 19.66 -31.28
CA LEU A 164 19.54 18.80 -30.68
C LEU A 164 18.91 17.86 -31.69
N ALA A 165 18.61 18.33 -32.90
CA ALA A 165 18.05 17.49 -33.97
C ALA A 165 19.01 16.35 -34.38
N GLY A 166 20.32 16.61 -34.34
CA GLY A 166 21.35 15.60 -34.59
C GLY A 166 21.52 14.60 -33.45
N GLU A 167 21.38 15.04 -32.20
CA GLU A 167 21.43 14.19 -31.00
C GLU A 167 20.17 13.34 -30.83
N TYR A 168 19.01 13.88 -31.21
CA TYR A 168 17.69 13.25 -31.06
C TYR A 168 16.98 13.05 -32.41
N PRO A 169 17.59 12.32 -33.35
CA PRO A 169 17.07 12.18 -34.71
C PRO A 169 15.71 11.46 -34.77
N TYR A 170 15.38 10.65 -33.77
CA TYR A 170 14.10 9.96 -33.67
C TYR A 170 12.92 10.94 -33.47
N VAL A 171 13.13 12.11 -32.86
CA VAL A 171 12.10 13.15 -32.73
C VAL A 171 11.75 13.69 -34.11
N ILE A 172 12.78 14.04 -34.89
CA ILE A 172 12.62 14.52 -36.27
C ILE A 172 11.90 13.47 -37.12
N ASP A 173 12.37 12.22 -37.02
CA ASP A 173 11.82 11.11 -37.77
C ASP A 173 10.34 10.86 -37.46
N TYR A 174 9.98 10.91 -36.17
CA TYR A 174 8.63 10.69 -35.69
C TYR A 174 7.64 11.72 -36.23
N TYR A 175 7.98 13.01 -36.14
CA TYR A 175 7.08 14.09 -36.54
C TYR A 175 7.10 14.39 -38.05
N LEU A 176 8.27 14.34 -38.69
CA LEU A 176 8.44 14.88 -40.05
C LEU A 176 8.62 13.81 -41.14
N HIS A 177 9.01 12.58 -40.78
CA HIS A 177 9.41 11.56 -41.75
C HIS A 177 8.72 10.20 -41.56
N GLY A 178 7.54 10.21 -40.93
CA GLY A 178 6.66 9.04 -40.83
C GLY A 178 7.10 7.99 -39.80
N GLY A 179 7.98 8.35 -38.86
CA GLY A 179 8.43 7.48 -37.78
C GLY A 179 7.25 6.96 -36.93
N ALA A 180 6.22 7.78 -36.72
CA ALA A 180 5.00 7.35 -36.02
C ALA A 180 4.25 6.19 -36.72
N ALA A 181 4.26 6.15 -38.05
CA ALA A 181 3.64 5.06 -38.81
C ALA A 181 4.51 3.79 -38.79
N ARG A 182 5.83 3.94 -38.87
CA ARG A 182 6.78 2.82 -38.72
C ARG A 182 6.72 2.20 -37.33
N LEU A 183 6.63 3.02 -36.29
CA LEU A 183 6.44 2.57 -34.91
C LEU A 183 5.20 1.69 -34.77
N ARG A 184 4.05 2.14 -35.28
CA ARG A 184 2.81 1.35 -35.30
C ARG A 184 2.96 0.03 -36.06
N SER A 185 3.68 0.06 -37.17
CA SER A 185 3.95 -1.15 -37.97
C SER A 185 4.82 -2.15 -37.23
N ALA A 186 5.84 -1.68 -36.50
CA ALA A 186 6.73 -2.54 -35.71
C ALA A 186 6.01 -3.21 -34.53
N VAL A 187 5.10 -2.50 -33.85
CA VAL A 187 4.24 -3.09 -32.81
C VAL A 187 3.34 -4.18 -33.40
N ALA A 188 2.68 -3.90 -34.54
CA ALA A 188 1.83 -4.88 -35.20
C ALA A 188 2.61 -6.12 -35.69
N GLU A 189 3.85 -5.93 -36.16
CA GLU A 189 4.75 -7.00 -36.58
C GLU A 189 5.14 -7.91 -35.39
N MET A 190 5.40 -7.34 -34.22
CA MET A 190 5.70 -8.10 -33.00
C MET A 190 4.55 -9.03 -32.60
N SER A 191 3.30 -8.52 -32.60
CA SER A 191 2.12 -9.36 -32.38
C SER A 191 1.97 -10.45 -33.45
N ALA A 192 2.31 -10.15 -34.70
CA ALA A 192 2.23 -11.12 -35.80
C ALA A 192 3.26 -12.26 -35.70
N ILE A 193 4.46 -12.01 -35.17
CA ILE A 193 5.48 -13.06 -34.92
C ILE A 193 4.90 -14.13 -33.99
N LEU A 194 4.31 -13.70 -32.87
CA LEU A 194 3.74 -14.61 -31.88
C LEU A 194 2.62 -15.49 -32.49
N ARG A 195 1.75 -14.91 -33.31
CA ARG A 195 0.64 -15.63 -33.99
C ARG A 195 1.13 -16.65 -35.03
N ARG A 196 2.22 -16.34 -35.75
CA ARG A 196 2.80 -17.24 -36.77
C ARG A 196 3.44 -18.47 -36.13
N ASP A 197 4.09 -18.33 -34.99
CA ASP A 197 4.71 -19.46 -34.27
C ASP A 197 3.67 -20.41 -33.63
N VAL A 198 2.50 -19.91 -33.23
CA VAL A 198 1.36 -20.75 -32.83
C VAL A 198 0.86 -21.58 -34.00
N SER A 199 0.63 -20.93 -35.15
CA SER A 199 0.14 -21.60 -36.37
C SER A 199 1.15 -22.64 -36.91
N ALA A 200 2.45 -22.36 -36.78
CA ALA A 200 3.51 -23.30 -37.12
C ALA A 200 3.55 -24.52 -36.19
N GLY A 201 3.36 -24.32 -34.89
CA GLY A 201 3.27 -25.41 -33.90
C GLY A 201 2.06 -26.34 -34.14
N GLU A 202 0.91 -25.78 -34.49
CA GLU A 202 -0.28 -26.56 -34.89
C GLU A 202 -0.07 -27.32 -36.22
N ALA A 203 0.59 -26.70 -37.21
CA ALA A 203 0.92 -27.32 -38.50
C ALA A 203 1.95 -28.46 -38.37
N LEU A 204 2.93 -28.31 -37.45
CA LEU A 204 3.89 -29.37 -37.10
C LEU A 204 3.20 -30.54 -36.39
N SER A 205 2.18 -30.25 -35.57
CA SER A 205 1.40 -31.27 -34.84
C SER A 205 0.43 -32.04 -35.75
N THR A 206 0.02 -31.45 -36.88
CA THR A 206 -0.91 -32.03 -37.86
C THR A 206 -0.23 -32.62 -39.10
N GLY A 207 1.11 -32.56 -39.19
CA GLY A 207 1.91 -33.26 -40.19
C GLY A 207 1.85 -32.67 -41.61
N THR A 208 1.40 -31.42 -41.78
CA THR A 208 1.27 -30.76 -43.10
C THR A 208 2.33 -29.68 -43.38
N ALA A 209 3.44 -29.68 -42.65
CA ALA A 209 4.46 -28.64 -42.73
C ALA A 209 5.53 -28.91 -43.81
N ASP A 210 5.19 -28.73 -45.09
CA ASP A 210 6.18 -28.76 -46.18
C ASP A 210 6.73 -27.36 -46.53
N ASP A 211 6.26 -26.28 -45.87
CA ASP A 211 6.69 -24.91 -46.24
C ASP A 211 6.74 -23.91 -45.05
N VAL A 212 6.97 -24.39 -43.83
CA VAL A 212 7.26 -23.50 -42.70
C VAL A 212 8.76 -23.28 -42.65
N ALA A 213 9.24 -22.19 -43.24
CA ALA A 213 10.61 -21.74 -43.05
C ALA A 213 10.84 -21.51 -41.55
N LEU A 214 11.43 -22.50 -40.88
CA LEU A 214 11.87 -22.43 -39.50
C LEU A 214 12.94 -21.34 -39.42
N VAL A 215 12.52 -20.13 -39.06
CA VAL A 215 13.43 -19.02 -38.77
C VAL A 215 14.35 -19.50 -37.64
N THR A 216 15.65 -19.46 -37.87
CA THR A 216 16.61 -19.88 -36.84
C THR A 216 16.49 -18.97 -35.62
N PRO A 217 16.82 -19.44 -34.39
CA PRO A 217 16.81 -18.58 -33.20
C PRO A 217 17.62 -17.28 -33.37
N ALA A 218 18.70 -17.33 -34.17
CA ALA A 218 19.53 -16.17 -34.50
C ALA A 218 18.83 -15.16 -35.42
N GLU A 219 18.05 -15.64 -36.40
CA GLU A 219 17.26 -14.78 -37.29
C GLU A 219 16.07 -14.15 -36.55
N ILE A 220 15.42 -14.90 -35.64
CA ILE A 220 14.37 -14.35 -34.75
C ILE A 220 14.98 -13.29 -33.83
N SER A 221 16.09 -13.58 -33.17
CA SER A 221 16.77 -12.61 -32.31
C SER A 221 17.17 -11.33 -33.06
N SER A 222 17.71 -11.47 -34.28
CA SER A 222 18.05 -10.33 -35.15
C SER A 222 16.82 -9.55 -35.62
N HIS A 223 15.68 -10.24 -35.80
CA HIS A 223 14.42 -9.60 -36.14
C HIS A 223 13.83 -8.83 -34.95
N LEU A 224 13.84 -9.42 -33.77
CA LEU A 224 13.41 -8.78 -32.51
C LEU A 224 14.27 -7.57 -32.16
N ASP A 225 15.59 -7.64 -32.34
CA ASP A 225 16.49 -6.49 -32.16
C ASP A 225 16.13 -5.33 -33.09
N ARG A 226 15.76 -5.61 -34.35
CA ARG A 226 15.29 -4.57 -35.28
C ARG A 226 13.98 -3.95 -34.84
N ILE A 227 13.02 -4.75 -34.41
CA ILE A 227 11.73 -4.25 -33.89
C ILE A 227 11.97 -3.40 -32.65
N PHE A 228 12.77 -3.88 -31.70
CA PHE A 228 13.11 -3.15 -30.48
C PHE A 228 13.75 -1.79 -30.77
N LYS A 229 14.68 -1.74 -31.74
CA LYS A 229 15.28 -0.47 -32.20
C LYS A 229 14.25 0.50 -32.77
N VAL A 230 13.21 0.02 -33.45
CA VAL A 230 12.11 0.87 -33.92
C VAL A 230 11.24 1.34 -32.76
N LEU A 231 10.93 0.47 -31.79
CA LEU A 231 10.14 0.85 -30.62
C LEU A 231 10.81 1.94 -29.79
N ASP A 232 12.15 1.95 -29.69
CA ASP A 232 12.90 2.98 -28.98
C ASP A 232 12.94 4.35 -29.71
N THR A 233 12.34 4.45 -30.91
CA THR A 233 12.23 5.73 -31.65
C THR A 233 11.02 6.58 -31.27
N ASP A 234 10.10 6.09 -30.44
CA ASP A 234 9.00 6.93 -29.93
C ASP A 234 9.56 8.06 -29.04
N PRO A 235 9.32 9.34 -29.39
CA PRO A 235 9.87 10.43 -28.62
C PRO A 235 9.18 10.62 -27.26
N HIS A 236 7.97 10.10 -27.06
CA HIS A 236 7.19 10.29 -25.83
C HIS A 236 7.26 9.07 -24.91
N PHE A 237 7.31 7.86 -25.47
CA PHE A 237 7.15 6.65 -24.69
C PHE A 237 8.29 5.65 -24.90
N ARG A 238 8.46 4.77 -23.92
CA ARG A 238 9.35 3.62 -24.00
C ARG A 238 8.55 2.36 -23.84
N TYR A 239 8.97 1.31 -24.52
CA TYR A 239 8.28 0.03 -24.54
C TYR A 239 9.19 -1.05 -23.96
N GLU A 240 8.69 -1.77 -22.98
CA GLU A 240 9.23 -3.06 -22.56
C GLU A 240 8.24 -4.14 -23.04
N PHE A 241 8.74 -5.31 -23.44
CA PHE A 241 7.89 -6.43 -23.76
C PHE A 241 8.42 -7.73 -23.17
N SER A 242 7.51 -8.65 -22.84
CA SER A 242 7.82 -10.02 -22.42
C SER A 242 6.95 -11.03 -23.15
N ILE A 243 7.49 -12.22 -23.39
CA ILE A 243 6.74 -13.37 -23.87
C ILE A 243 6.79 -14.40 -22.76
N ASP A 244 5.65 -14.68 -22.16
CA ASP A 244 5.47 -15.54 -21.00
C ASP A 244 4.67 -16.79 -21.40
N LEU A 245 4.90 -17.93 -20.74
CA LEU A 245 4.17 -19.18 -21.05
C LEU A 245 2.73 -19.17 -20.56
N GLU A 246 2.44 -18.35 -19.54
CA GLU A 246 1.13 -18.16 -18.93
C GLU A 246 0.91 -16.67 -18.65
N PRO A 247 -0.35 -16.21 -18.54
CA PRO A 247 -0.64 -14.81 -18.23
C PRO A 247 -0.15 -14.44 -16.82
N GLY A 248 0.87 -13.58 -16.74
CA GLY A 248 1.33 -13.02 -15.47
C GLY A 248 0.51 -11.82 -15.02
N GLU A 249 0.48 -11.55 -13.72
CA GLU A 249 -0.15 -10.33 -13.18
C GLU A 249 0.60 -9.07 -13.62
N ILE A 250 -0.14 -8.04 -14.04
CA ILE A 250 0.46 -6.75 -14.42
C ILE A 250 0.66 -5.91 -13.16
N THR A 251 1.88 -5.93 -12.62
CA THR A 251 2.26 -5.04 -11.51
C THR A 251 2.60 -3.65 -12.02
N ARG A 252 1.98 -2.60 -11.43
CA ARG A 252 2.31 -1.21 -11.74
C ARG A 252 3.74 -0.89 -11.29
N ARG A 253 4.56 -0.38 -12.22
CA ARG A 253 5.93 0.11 -11.93
C ARG A 253 5.99 1.62 -12.05
N ASP A 254 6.99 2.24 -11.42
CA ASP A 254 7.20 3.68 -11.52
C ASP A 254 7.40 4.10 -12.99
N GLY A 255 6.78 5.22 -13.37
CA GLY A 255 6.74 5.71 -14.75
C GLY A 255 5.93 4.88 -15.76
N MET A 256 5.34 3.75 -15.37
CA MET A 256 4.47 2.94 -16.23
C MET A 256 3.11 3.61 -16.39
N ILE A 257 2.67 3.80 -17.63
CA ILE A 257 1.44 4.52 -17.96
C ILE A 257 0.34 3.60 -18.51
N ALA A 258 0.74 2.48 -19.13
CA ALA A 258 -0.17 1.50 -19.68
C ALA A 258 0.57 0.16 -19.81
N ALA A 259 -0.20 -0.92 -19.83
CA ALA A 259 0.28 -2.22 -20.23
C ALA A 259 -0.85 -2.95 -20.98
N THR A 260 -0.48 -3.81 -21.93
CA THR A 260 -1.42 -4.66 -22.65
C THR A 260 -0.91 -6.08 -22.65
N GLN A 261 -1.84 -7.04 -22.60
CA GLN A 261 -1.54 -8.46 -22.72
C GLN A 261 -2.35 -9.05 -23.87
N GLU A 262 -1.65 -9.76 -24.75
CA GLU A 262 -2.26 -10.59 -25.79
C GLU A 262 -2.03 -12.05 -25.42
N ILE A 263 -3.10 -12.71 -24.95
CA ILE A 263 -3.07 -14.11 -24.51
C ILE A 263 -3.51 -15.00 -25.69
N GLN A 264 -2.68 -15.97 -26.06
CA GLN A 264 -2.96 -16.94 -27.11
C GLN A 264 -3.78 -18.14 -26.57
N PRO A 265 -4.46 -18.92 -27.44
CA PRO A 265 -5.23 -20.09 -27.01
C PRO A 265 -4.44 -21.16 -26.26
N ASP A 266 -3.12 -21.22 -26.46
CA ASP A 266 -2.21 -22.15 -25.79
C ASP A 266 -1.60 -21.62 -24.47
N GLY A 267 -2.06 -20.45 -24.00
CA GLY A 267 -1.61 -19.80 -22.77
C GLY A 267 -0.45 -18.82 -22.94
N ARG A 268 0.29 -18.89 -24.06
CA ARG A 268 1.41 -17.97 -24.31
C ARG A 268 0.91 -16.53 -24.35
N THR A 269 1.62 -15.66 -23.65
CA THR A 269 1.18 -14.28 -23.44
C THR A 269 2.27 -13.29 -23.88
N LEU A 270 1.94 -12.39 -24.79
CA LEU A 270 2.78 -11.23 -25.11
C LEU A 270 2.32 -10.03 -24.27
N THR A 271 3.19 -9.53 -23.40
CA THR A 271 2.92 -8.35 -22.58
C THR A 271 3.71 -7.16 -23.10
N PHE A 272 3.04 -6.04 -23.41
CA PHE A 272 3.68 -4.74 -23.58
C PHE A 272 3.51 -3.90 -22.32
N ARG A 273 4.57 -3.23 -21.89
CA ARG A 273 4.56 -2.24 -20.81
C ARG A 273 5.07 -0.92 -21.38
N VAL A 274 4.26 0.12 -21.25
CA VAL A 274 4.53 1.45 -21.79
C VAL A 274 4.91 2.38 -20.65
N TYR A 275 6.05 3.05 -20.81
CA TYR A 275 6.60 3.99 -19.84
C TYR A 275 6.68 5.39 -20.44
N GLN A 276 6.45 6.41 -19.61
CA GLN A 276 6.76 7.79 -20.01
C GLN A 276 8.28 7.98 -20.19
N ARG A 277 8.70 8.66 -21.26
CA ARG A 277 10.12 8.94 -21.53
C ARG A 277 10.63 10.14 -20.74
N PHE A 278 9.73 11.08 -20.44
CA PHE A 278 9.94 12.28 -19.64
C PHE A 278 8.63 12.71 -18.93
N SER A 279 8.70 13.65 -18.00
CA SER A 279 7.56 14.09 -17.17
C SER A 279 6.35 14.60 -17.96
N GLU A 280 6.59 15.24 -19.11
CA GLU A 280 5.56 15.81 -19.97
C GLU A 280 5.02 14.86 -21.06
N SER A 281 5.45 13.59 -21.10
CA SER A 281 5.10 12.69 -22.22
C SER A 281 3.59 12.52 -22.43
N GLN A 282 2.81 12.34 -21.36
CA GLN A 282 1.34 12.25 -21.45
C GLN A 282 0.66 13.59 -21.77
N ARG A 283 1.36 14.72 -21.62
CA ARG A 283 0.81 16.04 -21.95
C ARG A 283 1.07 16.40 -23.41
N GLU A 284 2.26 16.08 -23.92
CA GLU A 284 2.63 16.26 -25.33
C GLU A 284 1.93 15.24 -26.24
N ARG A 285 1.78 14.00 -25.76
CA ARG A 285 0.98 12.95 -26.40
C ARG A 285 -0.03 12.37 -25.41
N PRO A 286 -1.20 13.00 -25.25
CA PRO A 286 -2.29 12.45 -24.45
C PRO A 286 -2.73 11.07 -24.95
N ILE A 287 -3.18 10.24 -24.03
CA ILE A 287 -3.78 8.93 -24.30
C ILE A 287 -5.28 9.07 -24.01
N PRO A 288 -6.08 9.56 -24.97
CA PRO A 288 -7.53 9.62 -24.78
C PRO A 288 -8.09 8.21 -24.69
N PHE A 289 -9.03 8.02 -23.76
CA PHE A 289 -9.86 6.83 -23.68
C PHE A 289 -11.32 7.24 -23.52
N ARG A 290 -12.21 6.48 -24.12
CA ARG A 290 -13.66 6.63 -24.02
C ARG A 290 -14.25 5.28 -23.63
N LEU A 291 -15.10 5.30 -22.62
CA LEU A 291 -15.87 4.15 -22.17
C LEU A 291 -17.35 4.42 -22.43
N ARG A 292 -18.05 3.45 -23.02
CA ARG A 292 -19.50 3.47 -23.16
C ARG A 292 -20.07 2.25 -22.46
N PHE A 293 -20.62 2.45 -21.26
CA PHE A 293 -21.23 1.38 -20.48
C PHE A 293 -22.50 0.87 -21.16
N ALA A 294 -22.65 -0.45 -21.22
CA ALA A 294 -23.83 -1.10 -21.78
C ALA A 294 -24.89 -1.28 -20.68
N ALA A 295 -25.61 -0.20 -20.35
CA ALA A 295 -26.62 -0.21 -19.28
C ALA A 295 -27.81 -1.15 -19.53
N GLU A 296 -28.06 -1.54 -20.79
CA GLU A 296 -29.10 -2.51 -21.16
C GLU A 296 -28.64 -3.97 -21.04
N ASP A 297 -27.36 -4.20 -20.78
CA ASP A 297 -26.82 -5.55 -20.60
C ASP A 297 -27.26 -6.12 -19.24
N ALA A 298 -27.67 -7.38 -19.21
CA ALA A 298 -28.14 -8.04 -17.98
C ALA A 298 -27.04 -8.18 -16.91
N ALA A 299 -25.76 -8.10 -17.29
CA ALA A 299 -24.62 -8.11 -16.38
C ALA A 299 -24.26 -6.72 -15.83
N PHE A 300 -24.93 -5.65 -16.27
CA PHE A 300 -24.69 -4.31 -15.77
C PHE A 300 -25.35 -4.09 -14.40
N ASP A 301 -24.55 -3.78 -13.39
CA ASP A 301 -25.00 -3.47 -12.04
C ASP A 301 -25.06 -1.95 -11.83
N GLU A 302 -26.27 -1.40 -11.80
CA GLU A 302 -26.54 0.04 -11.64
C GLU A 302 -26.10 0.56 -10.26
N ASP A 303 -26.29 -0.22 -9.19
CA ASP A 303 -25.90 0.17 -7.83
C ASP A 303 -24.37 0.18 -7.66
N ALA A 304 -23.68 -0.77 -8.28
CA ALA A 304 -22.22 -0.79 -8.34
C ALA A 304 -21.67 0.38 -9.17
N TYR A 305 -22.32 0.70 -10.30
CA TYR A 305 -21.96 1.85 -11.11
C TYR A 305 -22.11 3.16 -10.34
N ASP A 306 -23.23 3.37 -9.65
CA ASP A 306 -23.47 4.56 -8.86
C ASP A 306 -22.52 4.67 -7.66
N SER A 307 -22.20 3.54 -7.03
CA SER A 307 -21.21 3.50 -5.94
C SER A 307 -19.81 3.88 -6.44
N TRP A 308 -19.40 3.39 -7.62
CA TRP A 308 -18.12 3.75 -8.23
C TRP A 308 -18.10 5.21 -8.66
N ARG A 309 -19.14 5.67 -9.35
CA ARG A 309 -19.27 7.04 -9.86
C ARG A 309 -19.20 8.07 -8.73
N LYS A 310 -19.89 7.82 -7.62
CA LYS A 310 -19.95 8.73 -6.47
C LYS A 310 -18.79 8.57 -5.50
N TYR A 311 -18.49 7.35 -5.07
CA TYR A 311 -17.54 7.07 -3.98
C TYR A 311 -16.20 6.49 -4.44
N GLY A 312 -16.09 5.97 -5.67
CA GLY A 312 -14.83 5.41 -6.19
C GLY A 312 -14.57 3.96 -5.81
N THR A 313 -15.61 3.22 -5.41
CA THR A 313 -15.54 1.76 -5.20
C THR A 313 -15.14 1.05 -6.50
N PRO A 314 -14.43 -0.10 -6.48
CA PRO A 314 -14.15 -0.88 -7.69
C PRO A 314 -15.44 -1.23 -8.44
N LEU A 315 -15.37 -1.22 -9.76
CA LEU A 315 -16.50 -1.57 -10.64
C LEU A 315 -16.04 -2.56 -11.70
N SER A 316 -16.75 -3.69 -11.81
CA SER A 316 -16.73 -4.53 -13.02
C SER A 316 -17.99 -4.26 -13.81
N ALA A 317 -17.89 -3.90 -15.08
CA ALA A 317 -19.05 -3.60 -15.90
C ALA A 317 -18.81 -3.91 -17.39
N PRO A 318 -19.85 -4.30 -18.15
CA PRO A 318 -19.77 -4.38 -19.60
C PRO A 318 -19.70 -2.97 -20.23
N ALA A 319 -18.68 -2.71 -21.04
CA ALA A 319 -18.50 -1.45 -21.75
C ALA A 319 -17.83 -1.62 -23.12
N GLU A 320 -18.17 -0.74 -24.07
CA GLU A 320 -17.35 -0.53 -25.25
C GLU A 320 -16.18 0.39 -24.89
N VAL A 321 -14.97 -0.04 -25.24
CA VAL A 321 -13.74 0.72 -25.03
C VAL A 321 -13.29 1.31 -26.37
N ASP A 322 -12.79 2.55 -26.33
CA ASP A 322 -12.11 3.23 -27.44
C ASP A 322 -10.90 3.95 -26.84
N ILE A 323 -9.70 3.45 -27.10
CA ILE A 323 -8.47 3.95 -26.48
C ILE A 323 -7.33 4.08 -27.50
N ASP A 324 -6.65 5.23 -27.50
CA ASP A 324 -5.50 5.50 -28.38
C ASP A 324 -4.18 5.23 -27.64
N LEU A 325 -3.91 3.95 -27.35
CA LEU A 325 -2.65 3.57 -26.70
C LEU A 325 -1.44 3.79 -27.63
N PRO A 326 -0.27 4.12 -27.05
CA PRO A 326 1.00 4.23 -27.77
C PRO A 326 1.31 3.05 -28.69
N GLY A 327 1.91 3.35 -29.85
CA GLY A 327 2.26 2.31 -30.83
C GLY A 327 1.07 1.63 -31.50
N GLY A 328 -0.16 2.11 -31.32
CA GLY A 328 -1.37 1.48 -31.88
C GLY A 328 -1.89 0.30 -31.05
N LEU A 329 -1.38 0.12 -29.83
CA LEU A 329 -1.77 -0.96 -28.93
C LEU A 329 -3.25 -0.94 -28.50
N GLY A 330 -3.96 0.16 -28.76
CA GLY A 330 -5.37 0.33 -28.37
C GLY A 330 -6.36 -0.13 -29.44
N ALA A 331 -5.92 -0.31 -30.69
CA ALA A 331 -6.79 -0.75 -31.78
C ALA A 331 -7.44 -2.13 -31.53
N PRO A 332 -6.72 -3.15 -31.00
CA PRO A 332 -7.33 -4.44 -30.68
C PRO A 332 -8.39 -4.37 -29.56
N LEU A 333 -8.30 -3.36 -28.69
CA LEU A 333 -9.19 -3.16 -27.55
C LEU A 333 -10.46 -2.39 -27.94
N SER A 334 -10.50 -1.82 -29.16
CA SER A 334 -11.52 -0.85 -29.54
C SER A 334 -12.66 -1.47 -30.35
N GLY A 335 -13.91 -1.09 -30.04
CA GLY A 335 -15.09 -1.37 -30.89
C GLY A 335 -15.87 -2.65 -30.57
N GLY A 336 -15.51 -3.38 -29.51
CA GLY A 336 -16.28 -4.51 -28.99
C GLY A 336 -16.79 -4.25 -27.57
N LEU A 337 -17.90 -4.91 -27.20
CA LEU A 337 -18.34 -4.98 -25.82
C LEU A 337 -17.39 -5.90 -25.04
N THR A 338 -16.80 -5.39 -23.96
CA THR A 338 -15.91 -6.14 -23.09
C THR A 338 -16.23 -5.86 -21.63
N GLU A 339 -15.88 -6.78 -20.74
CA GLU A 339 -15.87 -6.50 -19.31
C GLU A 339 -14.70 -5.57 -18.98
N VAL A 340 -14.97 -4.48 -18.27
CA VAL A 340 -13.95 -3.54 -17.78
C VAL A 340 -13.92 -3.53 -16.26
N LEU A 341 -12.71 -3.63 -15.70
CA LEU A 341 -12.47 -3.42 -14.28
C LEU A 341 -11.95 -1.99 -14.06
N LEU A 342 -12.72 -1.17 -13.37
CA LEU A 342 -12.39 0.21 -13.05
C LEU A 342 -12.07 0.35 -11.58
N GLN A 343 -10.95 1.00 -11.32
CA GLN A 343 -10.46 1.28 -9.97
C GLN A 343 -10.01 2.72 -9.90
N SER A 344 -10.66 3.51 -9.05
CA SER A 344 -10.20 4.87 -8.75
C SER A 344 -8.82 4.85 -8.09
N GLN A 345 -8.01 5.86 -8.36
CA GLN A 345 -6.73 6.01 -7.66
C GLN A 345 -6.98 6.12 -6.15
N GLY A 346 -6.23 5.33 -5.38
CA GLY A 346 -6.28 5.34 -3.93
C GLY A 346 -5.14 6.17 -3.32
N GLU A 347 -5.42 6.75 -2.16
CA GLU A 347 -4.43 7.30 -1.25
C GLU A 347 -4.33 6.41 -0.01
N ASP A 348 -3.15 5.85 0.21
CA ASP A 348 -2.90 4.99 1.35
C ASP A 348 -2.45 5.81 2.56
N TYR A 349 -3.05 5.53 3.71
CA TYR A 349 -2.68 6.11 4.98
C TYR A 349 -2.93 5.15 6.14
N ALA A 350 -2.31 5.46 7.29
CA ALA A 350 -2.55 4.73 8.52
C ALA A 350 -3.38 5.57 9.48
N ALA A 351 -4.39 4.95 10.09
CA ALA A 351 -5.23 5.56 11.10
C ALA A 351 -5.38 4.65 12.32
N ARG A 352 -5.65 5.27 13.46
CA ARG A 352 -5.87 4.59 14.73
C ARG A 352 -7.31 4.76 15.15
N PHE A 353 -7.93 3.66 15.55
CA PHE A 353 -9.32 3.58 15.96
C PHE A 353 -9.39 3.14 17.41
N ARG A 354 -10.27 3.76 18.19
CA ARG A 354 -10.65 3.28 19.52
C ARG A 354 -12.10 3.66 19.79
N VAL A 355 -12.72 2.95 20.72
CA VAL A 355 -14.07 3.28 21.18
C VAL A 355 -13.99 3.88 22.56
N ARG A 356 -14.56 5.08 22.72
CA ARG A 356 -14.82 5.67 24.03
C ARG A 356 -16.16 5.16 24.54
N ARG A 357 -16.12 4.45 25.66
CA ARG A 357 -17.32 3.92 26.31
C ARG A 357 -18.04 5.01 27.09
N SER A 358 -19.32 4.78 27.36
CA SER A 358 -20.16 5.70 28.13
C SER A 358 -19.66 5.97 29.56
N ASP A 359 -18.89 5.04 30.14
CA ASP A 359 -18.23 5.17 31.45
C ASP A 359 -16.90 5.97 31.41
N GLY A 360 -16.48 6.44 30.22
CA GLY A 360 -15.23 7.18 30.01
C GLY A 360 -13.99 6.30 29.82
N THR A 361 -14.12 4.97 29.85
CA THR A 361 -13.02 4.05 29.50
C THR A 361 -12.88 3.89 28.00
N TYR A 362 -11.75 3.32 27.56
CA TYR A 362 -11.45 3.11 26.15
C TYR A 362 -11.28 1.62 25.82
N SER A 363 -11.66 1.23 24.61
CA SER A 363 -11.25 -0.04 24.02
C SER A 363 -9.73 -0.08 23.77
N PRO A 364 -9.17 -1.25 23.44
CA PRO A 364 -7.88 -1.30 22.75
C PRO A 364 -7.86 -0.35 21.55
N THR A 365 -6.69 0.24 21.30
CA THR A 365 -6.45 1.05 20.10
C THR A 365 -5.97 0.14 19.00
N LEU A 366 -6.66 0.15 17.86
CA LEU A 366 -6.29 -0.61 16.68
C LEU A 366 -5.70 0.33 15.63
N THR A 367 -4.65 -0.11 14.95
CA THR A 367 -4.10 0.58 13.78
C THR A 367 -4.66 -0.09 12.53
N PHE A 368 -5.15 0.70 11.59
CA PHE A 368 -5.61 0.27 10.28
C PHE A 368 -4.72 0.85 9.19
N SER A 369 -4.39 0.01 8.21
CA SER A 369 -3.90 0.46 6.90
C SER A 369 -5.11 0.68 6.01
N ILE A 370 -5.34 1.93 5.60
CA ILE A 370 -6.54 2.36 4.88
C ILE A 370 -6.14 2.90 3.50
N THR A 371 -6.92 2.52 2.49
CA THR A 371 -6.91 3.13 1.17
C THR A 371 -8.19 3.94 1.00
N ALA A 372 -8.06 5.26 0.87
CA ALA A 372 -9.17 6.14 0.49
C ALA A 372 -9.22 6.31 -1.02
N ARG A 373 -10.40 6.22 -1.61
CA ARG A 373 -10.66 6.46 -3.03
C ARG A 373 -11.79 7.48 -3.15
N THR A 374 -11.65 8.37 -4.11
CA THR A 374 -12.68 9.37 -4.43
C THR A 374 -13.34 9.00 -5.75
N GLY A 375 -14.67 9.11 -5.82
CA GLY A 375 -15.41 8.87 -7.06
C GLY A 375 -15.05 9.87 -8.16
N PRO A 376 -15.24 9.52 -9.44
CA PRO A 376 -15.08 10.44 -10.56
C PRO A 376 -15.80 11.79 -10.38
N GLU A 377 -16.93 11.83 -9.69
CA GLU A 377 -17.69 13.06 -9.43
C GLU A 377 -17.10 13.97 -8.37
N GLN A 378 -16.12 13.48 -7.59
CA GLN A 378 -15.50 14.23 -6.49
C GLN A 378 -16.47 14.63 -5.37
N THR A 379 -17.62 13.95 -5.26
CA THR A 379 -18.67 14.22 -4.26
C THR A 379 -18.72 13.19 -3.14
N GLY A 380 -18.06 12.04 -3.30
CA GLY A 380 -18.01 10.98 -2.29
C GLY A 380 -16.64 10.31 -2.19
N VAL A 381 -16.36 9.78 -1.00
CA VAL A 381 -15.15 9.03 -0.68
C VAL A 381 -15.53 7.65 -0.17
N TRP A 382 -14.86 6.63 -0.67
CA TRP A 382 -14.86 5.28 -0.14
C TRP A 382 -13.52 5.01 0.52
N GLU A 383 -13.52 4.59 1.78
CA GLU A 383 -12.30 4.17 2.47
C GLU A 383 -12.46 2.73 2.91
N SER A 384 -11.45 1.92 2.62
CA SER A 384 -11.38 0.54 3.08
C SER A 384 -10.02 0.27 3.69
N GLY A 385 -9.99 -0.56 4.73
CA GLY A 385 -8.74 -0.87 5.40
C GLY A 385 -8.79 -2.14 6.20
N THR A 386 -7.62 -2.59 6.63
CA THR A 386 -7.45 -3.81 7.43
C THR A 386 -6.57 -3.49 8.63
N ASP A 387 -6.86 -4.13 9.76
CA ASP A 387 -6.03 -4.03 10.96
C ASP A 387 -4.70 -4.80 10.81
N GLU A 388 -3.79 -4.63 11.76
CA GLU A 388 -2.45 -5.26 11.72
C GLU A 388 -2.48 -6.80 11.72
N SER A 389 -3.52 -7.42 12.30
CA SER A 389 -3.66 -8.88 12.32
C SER A 389 -4.27 -9.47 11.05
N GLY A 390 -4.90 -8.64 10.20
CA GLY A 390 -5.66 -9.12 9.03
C GLY A 390 -7.07 -9.62 9.36
N TYR A 391 -7.44 -9.68 10.63
CA TYR A 391 -8.71 -10.25 11.10
C TYR A 391 -9.91 -9.33 10.91
N LEU A 392 -9.70 -8.01 11.07
CA LEU A 392 -10.74 -6.99 11.07
C LEU A 392 -10.52 -6.03 9.89
N THR A 393 -11.57 -5.86 9.11
CA THR A 393 -11.62 -4.92 7.99
C THR A 393 -12.61 -3.82 8.30
N PHE A 394 -12.30 -2.62 7.82
CA PHE A 394 -13.10 -1.41 7.94
C PHE A 394 -13.52 -0.96 6.54
N ASP A 395 -14.77 -0.55 6.39
CA ASP A 395 -15.31 0.04 5.17
C ASP A 395 -16.16 1.26 5.52
N THR A 396 -16.00 2.36 4.77
CA THR A 396 -16.84 3.55 4.91
C THR A 396 -17.09 4.20 3.57
N ARG A 397 -18.30 4.76 3.43
CA ARG A 397 -18.71 5.60 2.31
C ARG A 397 -19.20 6.91 2.87
N THR A 398 -18.50 7.99 2.54
CA THR A 398 -18.81 9.35 3.03
C THR A 398 -19.20 10.25 1.86
N ASP A 399 -20.36 10.88 1.97
CA ASP A 399 -20.81 11.96 1.11
C ASP A 399 -20.19 13.28 1.60
N LEU A 400 -19.42 13.95 0.74
CA LEU A 400 -18.69 15.16 1.11
C LEU A 400 -19.58 16.40 1.20
N GLU A 401 -20.71 16.39 0.49
CA GLU A 401 -21.64 17.53 0.45
C GLU A 401 -22.50 17.56 1.71
N THR A 402 -23.10 16.42 2.06
CA THR A 402 -23.96 16.30 3.26
C THR A 402 -23.16 15.99 4.52
N ARG A 403 -21.90 15.54 4.37
CA ARG A 403 -21.07 14.97 5.44
C ARG A 403 -21.74 13.79 6.14
N SER A 404 -22.65 13.09 5.46
CA SER A 404 -23.24 11.84 5.93
C SER A 404 -22.48 10.65 5.35
N GLY A 405 -22.67 9.47 5.93
CA GLY A 405 -22.00 8.28 5.44
C GLY A 405 -22.40 7.03 6.18
N THR A 406 -22.07 5.89 5.59
CA THR A 406 -22.20 4.57 6.17
C THR A 406 -20.83 4.04 6.48
N TRP A 407 -20.68 3.33 7.59
CA TRP A 407 -19.45 2.63 7.93
C TRP A 407 -19.79 1.27 8.51
N GLY A 408 -18.85 0.34 8.40
CA GLY A 408 -19.00 -1.01 8.90
C GLY A 408 -17.65 -1.65 9.18
N PHE A 409 -17.69 -2.68 10.03
CA PHE A 409 -16.58 -3.58 10.24
C PHE A 409 -16.97 -4.97 9.78
N THR A 410 -16.09 -5.63 9.05
CA THR A 410 -16.22 -7.05 8.68
C THR A 410 -15.05 -7.80 9.26
N ARG A 411 -15.26 -9.04 9.70
CA ARG A 411 -14.23 -9.85 10.36
C ARG A 411 -14.09 -11.23 9.72
N ALA A 412 -12.89 -11.80 9.84
CA ALA A 412 -12.64 -13.20 9.54
C ALA A 412 -13.25 -14.14 10.61
N ARG A 413 -13.16 -15.44 10.37
CA ARG A 413 -13.55 -16.47 11.34
C ARG A 413 -12.47 -16.53 12.43
N ILE A 414 -12.88 -16.61 13.69
CA ILE A 414 -11.95 -16.68 14.84
C ILE A 414 -11.31 -18.06 15.03
N VAL A 415 -11.92 -19.12 14.52
CA VAL A 415 -11.47 -20.50 14.78
C VAL A 415 -10.13 -20.73 14.10
N GLY A 416 -9.13 -21.16 14.87
CA GLY A 416 -7.76 -21.38 14.43
C GLY A 416 -6.85 -20.17 14.52
N GLU A 417 -7.38 -18.98 14.84
CA GLU A 417 -6.58 -17.77 15.04
C GLU A 417 -5.85 -17.79 16.39
N GLU A 418 -4.69 -17.15 16.44
CA GLU A 418 -3.93 -16.95 17.69
C GLU A 418 -4.64 -15.93 18.59
N ILE A 419 -4.94 -16.32 19.84
CA ILE A 419 -5.79 -15.51 20.72
C ILE A 419 -5.25 -14.10 20.94
N ASP A 420 -3.96 -13.92 21.19
CA ASP A 420 -3.38 -12.60 21.50
C ASP A 420 -3.28 -11.70 20.25
N ALA A 421 -3.30 -12.28 19.05
CA ALA A 421 -3.33 -11.52 17.80
C ALA A 421 -4.72 -10.91 17.55
N VAL A 422 -5.80 -11.65 17.84
CA VAL A 422 -7.17 -11.23 17.50
C VAL A 422 -8.00 -10.70 18.66
N LEU A 423 -7.65 -11.00 19.92
CA LEU A 423 -8.40 -10.56 21.10
C LEU A 423 -8.56 -9.03 21.17
N PRO A 424 -7.54 -8.18 20.90
CA PRO A 424 -7.72 -6.74 20.86
C PRO A 424 -8.80 -6.29 19.86
N CYS A 425 -8.89 -6.95 18.70
CA CYS A 425 -9.90 -6.70 17.68
C CYS A 425 -11.30 -7.15 18.13
N ILE A 426 -11.39 -8.30 18.80
CA ILE A 426 -12.63 -8.81 19.39
C ILE A 426 -13.14 -7.85 20.49
N GLU A 427 -12.26 -7.36 21.37
CA GLU A 427 -12.63 -6.42 22.44
C GLU A 427 -13.02 -5.04 21.90
N PHE A 428 -12.36 -4.59 20.83
CA PHE A 428 -12.77 -3.39 20.10
C PHE A 428 -14.19 -3.55 19.55
N LEU A 429 -14.47 -4.65 18.85
CA LEU A 429 -15.81 -4.95 18.32
C LEU A 429 -16.86 -5.06 19.42
N GLN A 430 -16.54 -5.69 20.55
CA GLN A 430 -17.45 -5.77 21.70
C GLN A 430 -17.76 -4.39 22.29
N SER A 431 -16.91 -3.39 22.04
CA SER A 431 -17.12 -2.01 22.47
C SER A 431 -17.99 -1.20 21.50
N ILE A 432 -18.23 -1.70 20.27
CA ILE A 432 -19.14 -1.08 19.30
C ILE A 432 -20.58 -1.31 19.77
N ALA A 433 -21.07 -0.43 20.64
CA ALA A 433 -22.38 -0.52 21.26
C ALA A 433 -23.05 0.84 21.35
N THR A 434 -24.38 0.84 21.42
CA THR A 434 -25.20 2.05 21.52
C THR A 434 -24.75 2.94 22.69
N GLY A 435 -24.55 4.23 22.43
CA GLY A 435 -24.11 5.21 23.44
C GLY A 435 -22.59 5.33 23.59
N ASN A 436 -21.82 4.45 22.95
CA ASN A 436 -20.38 4.63 22.81
C ASN A 436 -20.04 5.47 21.57
N VAL A 437 -18.85 6.06 21.57
CA VAL A 437 -18.38 6.93 20.48
C VAL A 437 -17.14 6.33 19.84
N LEU A 438 -17.16 6.22 18.52
CA LEU A 438 -15.97 5.85 17.75
C LEU A 438 -15.07 7.07 17.63
N GLU A 439 -13.83 6.93 18.09
CA GLU A 439 -12.79 7.94 17.96
C GLU A 439 -11.71 7.49 16.97
N VAL A 440 -11.29 8.42 16.12
CA VAL A 440 -10.28 8.18 15.08
C VAL A 440 -9.14 9.17 15.24
N ALA A 441 -7.92 8.73 14.97
CA ALA A 441 -6.74 9.58 14.88
C ALA A 441 -5.93 9.22 13.63
N GLN A 442 -5.19 10.19 13.09
CA GLN A 442 -4.13 9.89 12.14
C GLN A 442 -3.01 9.07 12.82
N ARG A 443 -2.05 8.60 12.01
CA ARG A 443 -0.84 7.87 12.47
C ARG A 443 -0.21 8.47 13.72
N VAL A 444 -0.14 9.81 13.81
CA VAL A 444 0.33 10.54 14.99
C VAL A 444 -0.63 11.70 15.27
N GLY A 445 -0.91 11.98 16.53
CA GLY A 445 -1.76 13.10 16.95
C GLY A 445 -2.91 12.69 17.89
N PRO A 446 -3.75 13.65 18.28
CA PRO A 446 -4.89 13.40 19.15
C PRO A 446 -6.01 12.62 18.44
N PHE A 447 -6.82 11.93 19.23
CA PHE A 447 -8.08 11.34 18.77
C PHE A 447 -9.15 12.42 18.65
N VAL A 448 -10.01 12.25 17.65
CA VAL A 448 -11.21 13.07 17.45
C VAL A 448 -12.44 12.17 17.42
N ASP A 449 -13.56 12.69 17.93
CA ASP A 449 -14.86 12.02 17.81
C ASP A 449 -15.19 11.90 16.31
N TYR A 450 -15.37 10.67 15.84
CA TYR A 450 -15.69 10.40 14.44
C TYR A 450 -17.20 10.35 14.24
N ARG A 451 -17.89 9.37 14.85
CA ARG A 451 -19.35 9.23 14.79
C ARG A 451 -19.91 8.50 16.02
N GLU A 452 -21.18 8.78 16.32
CA GLU A 452 -21.97 7.96 17.24
C GLU A 452 -22.27 6.59 16.61
N ILE A 453 -22.25 5.55 17.45
CA ILE A 453 -22.47 4.17 17.01
C ILE A 453 -23.98 3.91 16.96
N PRO A 454 -24.55 3.58 15.77
CA PRO A 454 -25.96 3.22 15.68
C PRO A 454 -26.22 1.92 16.45
N SER A 455 -27.49 1.61 16.71
CA SER A 455 -27.89 0.42 17.46
C SER A 455 -27.19 -0.84 16.93
N HIS A 456 -26.31 -1.42 17.76
CA HIS A 456 -25.48 -2.57 17.40
C HIS A 456 -25.69 -3.69 18.43
N GLU A 457 -25.86 -4.92 17.95
CA GLU A 457 -25.96 -6.12 18.81
C GLU A 457 -24.55 -6.54 19.27
N ALA A 458 -24.41 -7.09 20.46
CA ALA A 458 -23.09 -7.54 20.95
C ALA A 458 -22.47 -8.52 19.94
N ALA A 459 -21.21 -8.28 19.57
CA ALA A 459 -20.52 -9.10 18.56
C ALA A 459 -20.33 -10.55 19.03
N PHE A 460 -20.16 -10.74 20.34
CA PHE A 460 -20.00 -12.03 20.98
C PHE A 460 -20.81 -12.11 22.29
N PRO A 461 -21.35 -13.30 22.63
CA PRO A 461 -21.91 -13.59 23.95
C PRO A 461 -20.89 -13.42 25.09
N ASP A 462 -21.35 -13.07 26.30
CA ASP A 462 -20.48 -12.78 27.44
C ASP A 462 -19.67 -14.00 27.92
N ASP A 463 -20.25 -15.20 27.87
CA ASP A 463 -19.59 -16.46 28.22
C ASP A 463 -18.43 -16.79 27.26
N VAL A 464 -18.62 -16.53 25.96
CA VAL A 464 -17.56 -16.63 24.95
C VAL A 464 -16.45 -15.62 25.26
N MET A 465 -16.80 -14.38 25.62
CA MET A 465 -15.79 -13.37 25.98
C MET A 465 -14.97 -13.75 27.23
N VAL A 466 -15.61 -14.37 28.24
CA VAL A 466 -14.91 -14.91 29.42
C VAL A 466 -13.91 -15.99 29.00
N TYR A 467 -14.32 -16.91 28.14
CA TYR A 467 -13.46 -17.98 27.63
C TYR A 467 -12.26 -17.43 26.83
N LEU A 468 -12.49 -16.52 25.89
CA LEU A 468 -11.42 -15.91 25.08
C LEU A 468 -10.39 -15.15 25.93
N ARG A 469 -10.84 -14.41 26.94
CA ARG A 469 -9.93 -13.74 27.89
C ARG A 469 -9.12 -14.74 28.71
N ALA A 470 -9.71 -15.86 29.12
CA ALA A 470 -9.00 -16.92 29.82
C ALA A 470 -7.90 -17.56 28.94
N LEU A 471 -8.16 -17.76 27.64
CA LEU A 471 -7.16 -18.23 26.68
C LEU A 471 -5.96 -17.27 26.57
N SER A 472 -6.20 -15.95 26.52
CA SER A 472 -5.12 -14.95 26.50
C SER A 472 -4.30 -14.96 27.80
N VAL A 473 -4.94 -15.15 28.96
CA VAL A 473 -4.20 -15.35 30.22
C VAL A 473 -3.32 -16.61 30.15
N ILE A 474 -3.82 -17.70 29.57
CA ILE A 474 -3.04 -18.93 29.37
C ILE A 474 -1.83 -18.70 28.46
N GLN A 475 -1.96 -17.93 27.38
CA GLN A 475 -0.86 -17.60 26.47
C GLN A 475 0.35 -17.01 27.20
N THR A 476 0.15 -16.24 28.28
CA THR A 476 1.25 -15.65 29.08
C THR A 476 2.17 -16.68 29.76
N SER A 477 1.73 -17.94 29.85
CA SER A 477 2.46 -19.02 30.51
C SER A 477 3.16 -19.99 29.55
N THR A 478 3.00 -19.80 28.23
CA THR A 478 3.53 -20.71 27.21
C THR A 478 4.09 -19.94 26.01
N SER A 479 5.14 -20.47 25.38
CA SER A 479 5.65 -19.97 24.10
C SER A 479 4.99 -20.63 22.88
N THR A 480 4.08 -21.59 23.10
CA THR A 480 3.28 -22.19 22.04
C THR A 480 2.06 -21.30 21.80
N PRO A 481 1.77 -20.89 20.55
CA PRO A 481 0.57 -20.13 20.25
C PRO A 481 -0.70 -20.89 20.67
N VAL A 482 -1.54 -20.24 21.46
CA VAL A 482 -2.85 -20.70 21.89
C VAL A 482 -3.84 -20.31 20.80
N LEU A 483 -4.40 -21.31 20.13
CA LEU A 483 -5.34 -21.11 19.03
C LEU A 483 -6.76 -21.18 19.58
N ILE A 484 -7.65 -20.36 19.02
CA ILE A 484 -9.07 -20.39 19.37
C ILE A 484 -9.68 -21.69 18.78
N PRO A 485 -10.22 -22.60 19.62
CA PRO A 485 -10.80 -23.85 19.13
C PRO A 485 -12.15 -23.62 18.44
N ASP A 486 -12.70 -24.66 17.82
CA ASP A 486 -14.09 -24.62 17.40
C ASP A 486 -15.01 -24.55 18.63
N LEU A 487 -15.54 -23.36 18.90
CA LEU A 487 -16.36 -23.08 20.07
C LEU A 487 -17.64 -23.93 20.14
N THR A 488 -18.09 -24.51 19.02
CA THR A 488 -19.25 -25.42 19.00
C THR A 488 -18.92 -26.79 19.62
N THR A 489 -17.64 -27.11 19.77
CA THR A 489 -17.15 -28.38 20.32
C THR A 489 -16.67 -28.26 21.77
N VAL A 490 -16.53 -27.04 22.29
CA VAL A 490 -16.07 -26.77 23.66
C VAL A 490 -17.17 -27.14 24.64
N SER A 491 -16.90 -28.11 25.53
CA SER A 491 -17.84 -28.49 26.57
C SER A 491 -17.80 -27.52 27.75
N ALA A 492 -18.85 -27.53 28.58
CA ALA A 492 -18.86 -26.78 29.84
C ALA A 492 -17.80 -27.28 30.85
N ALA A 493 -17.25 -28.49 30.67
CA ALA A 493 -16.10 -28.96 31.45
C ALA A 493 -14.81 -28.30 30.96
N ASP A 494 -14.56 -28.34 29.65
CA ASP A 494 -13.38 -27.72 29.04
C ASP A 494 -13.31 -26.22 29.33
N ALA A 495 -14.45 -25.52 29.25
CA ALA A 495 -14.52 -24.09 29.57
C ALA A 495 -14.19 -23.80 31.05
N ARG A 496 -14.59 -24.69 31.98
CA ARG A 496 -14.25 -24.57 33.40
C ARG A 496 -12.77 -24.85 33.65
N ASP A 497 -12.20 -25.86 33.01
CA ASP A 497 -10.78 -26.20 33.13
C ASP A 497 -9.89 -25.05 32.63
N VAL A 498 -10.26 -24.43 31.51
CA VAL A 498 -9.60 -23.23 30.97
C VAL A 498 -9.73 -22.04 31.93
N ALA A 499 -10.93 -21.78 32.46
CA ALA A 499 -11.15 -20.68 33.41
C ALA A 499 -10.37 -20.88 34.72
N GLU A 500 -10.32 -22.11 35.25
CA GLU A 500 -9.55 -22.46 36.45
C GLU A 500 -8.05 -22.30 36.23
N ALA A 501 -7.54 -22.76 35.09
CA ALA A 501 -6.13 -22.58 34.74
C ALA A 501 -5.75 -21.10 34.60
N ALA A 502 -6.59 -20.31 33.92
CA ALA A 502 -6.39 -18.87 33.82
C ALA A 502 -6.41 -18.19 35.20
N ALA A 503 -7.34 -18.58 36.10
CA ALA A 503 -7.38 -18.08 37.48
C ALA A 503 -6.07 -18.38 38.23
N LEU A 504 -5.58 -19.63 38.14
CA LEU A 504 -4.32 -20.06 38.75
C LEU A 504 -3.14 -19.24 38.22
N ILE A 505 -3.00 -19.11 36.90
CA ILE A 505 -1.91 -18.33 36.25
C ILE A 505 -1.99 -16.84 36.64
N GLY A 506 -3.21 -16.30 36.71
CA GLY A 506 -3.53 -14.96 37.21
C GLY A 506 -3.16 -14.73 38.68
N GLY A 507 -2.78 -15.78 39.41
CA GLY A 507 -2.34 -15.72 40.80
C GLY A 507 -3.46 -15.91 41.83
N GLN A 508 -4.65 -16.30 41.39
CA GLN A 508 -5.74 -16.66 42.28
C GLN A 508 -5.49 -18.03 42.90
N THR A 509 -5.95 -18.21 44.14
CA THR A 509 -6.01 -19.53 44.78
C THR A 509 -7.36 -20.15 44.47
N VAL A 510 -7.35 -21.36 43.91
CA VAL A 510 -8.58 -22.12 43.63
C VAL A 510 -8.83 -23.08 44.78
N PHE A 511 -10.08 -23.17 45.22
CA PHE A 511 -10.53 -24.08 46.27
C PHE A 511 -11.41 -25.16 45.64
N GLY A 512 -11.28 -26.38 46.15
CA GLY A 512 -12.18 -27.47 45.79
C GLY A 512 -12.06 -28.62 46.77
N ASP A 513 -12.99 -29.54 46.68
CA ASP A 513 -13.00 -30.69 47.58
C ASP A 513 -12.12 -31.81 47.02
N TRP A 514 -11.60 -32.66 47.90
CA TRP A 514 -10.85 -33.85 47.51
C TRP A 514 -11.36 -35.09 48.24
N ALA A 515 -11.43 -36.22 47.55
CA ALA A 515 -12.01 -37.44 48.10
C ALA A 515 -10.97 -38.49 48.51
N SER A 516 -9.96 -38.70 47.67
CA SER A 516 -8.83 -39.58 47.96
C SER A 516 -7.67 -39.29 47.02
N ILE A 517 -6.47 -39.69 47.44
CA ILE A 517 -5.28 -39.67 46.59
C ILE A 517 -4.44 -40.91 46.85
N ARG A 518 -3.98 -41.57 45.79
CA ARG A 518 -3.13 -42.76 45.90
C ARG A 518 -1.68 -42.37 45.73
N PHE A 519 -0.84 -42.88 46.60
CA PHE A 519 0.61 -42.71 46.56
C PHE A 519 1.22 -44.04 46.13
N LYS A 520 1.97 -44.01 45.02
CA LYS A 520 2.78 -45.15 44.60
C LYS A 520 4.14 -45.05 45.26
N ASP A 521 4.59 -46.18 45.81
CA ASP A 521 5.93 -46.32 46.35
C ASP A 521 6.92 -46.40 45.18
N ASP A 522 7.59 -45.30 44.87
CA ASP A 522 8.61 -45.27 43.82
C ASP A 522 9.98 -45.48 44.45
N ALA A 523 10.40 -46.75 44.52
CA ALA A 523 11.71 -47.18 45.01
C ALA A 523 12.90 -46.59 44.21
N SER A 524 12.66 -45.81 43.15
CA SER A 524 13.66 -45.17 42.30
C SER A 524 13.78 -43.64 42.44
N SER A 525 13.07 -43.03 43.39
CA SER A 525 13.10 -41.57 43.58
C SER A 525 14.49 -41.09 44.05
N PRO A 526 15.13 -40.12 43.36
CA PRO A 526 16.43 -39.60 43.77
C PRO A 526 16.31 -38.83 45.08
N THR A 527 17.14 -39.23 46.03
CA THR A 527 17.31 -38.72 47.39
C THR A 527 17.31 -37.18 47.43
N VAL A 528 16.40 -36.62 48.23
CA VAL A 528 16.32 -35.17 48.46
C VAL A 528 17.51 -34.72 49.34
N GLY A 529 17.98 -33.49 49.11
CA GLY A 529 19.19 -32.90 49.69
C GLY A 529 19.29 -32.85 51.23
N PRO A 530 20.42 -32.34 51.75
CA PRO A 530 21.05 -32.74 53.02
C PRO A 530 20.33 -32.42 54.34
N ASN A 531 19.08 -31.91 54.33
CA ASN A 531 18.38 -31.38 55.51
C ASN A 531 16.93 -31.90 55.70
N LEU A 532 16.56 -33.04 55.11
CA LEU A 532 15.23 -33.64 55.31
C LEU A 532 15.38 -35.03 55.92
N GLU A 533 14.90 -35.22 57.15
CA GLU A 533 14.77 -36.53 57.78
C GLU A 533 13.63 -37.30 57.10
N GLU A 534 13.92 -38.45 56.50
CA GLU A 534 12.89 -39.40 56.09
C GLU A 534 12.17 -39.92 57.35
N ARG A 535 10.88 -39.60 57.47
CA ARG A 535 9.99 -40.18 58.48
C ARG A 535 9.04 -41.14 57.79
N GLU A 536 8.98 -42.37 58.28
CA GLU A 536 7.90 -43.29 57.92
C GLU A 536 6.55 -42.64 58.24
N VAL A 537 5.62 -42.69 57.28
CA VAL A 537 4.27 -42.16 57.43
C VAL A 537 3.48 -43.08 58.36
N SER A 538 2.90 -42.53 59.42
CA SER A 538 2.06 -43.27 60.36
C SER A 538 0.62 -43.33 59.88
N LEU A 539 0.00 -44.49 60.03
CA LEU A 539 -1.44 -44.68 59.79
C LEU A 539 -2.28 -44.13 60.93
N ASP A 540 -1.72 -43.87 62.11
CA ASP A 540 -2.45 -43.36 63.27
C ASP A 540 -2.43 -41.82 63.34
N ASP A 541 -1.76 -41.15 62.40
CA ASP A 541 -1.56 -39.71 62.37
C ASP A 541 -2.26 -39.04 61.18
N HIS A 542 -2.35 -37.72 61.22
CA HIS A 542 -2.76 -36.92 60.06
C HIS A 542 -1.76 -35.81 59.71
N TYR A 543 -1.78 -35.43 58.44
CA TYR A 543 -0.77 -34.58 57.84
C TYR A 543 -1.39 -33.51 56.96
N GLU A 544 -0.76 -32.34 56.94
CA GLU A 544 -0.91 -31.40 55.84
C GLU A 544 0.00 -31.85 54.71
N VAL A 545 -0.54 -32.04 53.50
CA VAL A 545 0.21 -32.59 52.38
C VAL A 545 0.28 -31.57 51.25
N GLN A 546 1.49 -31.23 50.83
CA GLN A 546 1.80 -30.39 49.67
C GLN A 546 2.21 -31.30 48.50
N ILE A 547 1.62 -31.09 47.34
CA ILE A 547 1.87 -31.83 46.11
C ILE A 547 2.18 -30.83 45.02
N ILE A 548 3.29 -31.03 44.30
CA ILE A 548 3.62 -30.24 43.11
C ILE A 548 3.23 -31.06 41.89
N GLU A 549 2.31 -30.54 41.07
CA GLU A 549 1.78 -31.19 39.87
C GLU A 549 1.90 -30.29 38.63
N PRO A 550 2.00 -30.84 37.41
CA PRO A 550 1.97 -30.00 36.23
C PRO A 550 0.56 -29.45 35.99
N LEU A 551 0.45 -28.18 35.63
CA LEU A 551 -0.78 -27.60 35.11
C LEU A 551 -0.89 -27.97 33.63
N ILE A 552 -1.81 -28.88 33.30
CA ILE A 552 -2.08 -29.30 31.94
C ILE A 552 -3.51 -28.91 31.59
N VAL A 553 -3.70 -28.25 30.46
CA VAL A 553 -5.02 -27.83 29.97
C VAL A 553 -5.19 -28.28 28.53
N LYS A 554 -6.39 -28.77 28.21
CA LYS A 554 -6.79 -29.09 26.85
C LYS A 554 -7.63 -27.96 26.25
N ILE A 555 -7.24 -27.49 25.08
CA ILE A 555 -7.90 -26.40 24.34
C ILE A 555 -8.11 -26.89 22.90
N GLY A 556 -9.32 -27.37 22.60
CA GLY A 556 -9.58 -28.08 21.35
C GLY A 556 -8.64 -29.29 21.19
N ASP A 557 -7.81 -29.25 20.14
CA ASP A 557 -6.82 -30.30 19.86
C ASP A 557 -5.46 -30.05 20.54
N GLN A 558 -5.27 -28.91 21.20
CA GLN A 558 -4.03 -28.56 21.90
C GLN A 558 -4.05 -29.10 23.34
N GLU A 559 -3.04 -29.85 23.75
CA GLU A 559 -2.76 -30.15 25.17
C GLU A 559 -1.51 -29.36 25.58
N LEU A 560 -1.66 -28.41 26.50
CA LEU A 560 -0.61 -27.48 26.89
C LEU A 560 -0.18 -27.73 28.33
N THR A 561 1.13 -27.87 28.54
CA THR A 561 1.75 -27.89 29.88
C THR A 561 2.19 -26.47 30.24
N LEU A 562 1.48 -25.87 31.19
CA LEU A 562 1.53 -24.43 31.47
C LEU A 562 2.45 -24.06 32.64
N GLY A 563 2.95 -25.04 33.40
CA GLY A 563 3.86 -24.82 34.54
C GLY A 563 3.55 -25.75 35.71
N ALA A 564 3.97 -25.36 36.92
CA ALA A 564 3.74 -26.12 38.13
C ALA A 564 2.64 -25.50 39.00
N VAL A 565 1.80 -26.36 39.58
CA VAL A 565 0.78 -26.00 40.56
C VAL A 565 1.09 -26.72 41.87
N GLU A 566 1.05 -25.96 42.96
CA GLU A 566 0.96 -26.50 44.30
C GLU A 566 -0.49 -26.85 44.58
N ARG A 567 -0.76 -28.12 44.87
CA ARG A 567 -1.98 -28.57 45.52
C ARG A 567 -1.66 -28.89 46.96
N ARG A 568 -2.38 -28.29 47.90
CA ARG A 568 -2.17 -28.55 49.32
C ARG A 568 -3.47 -28.98 49.99
N LEU A 569 -3.35 -30.10 50.70
CA LEU A 569 -4.42 -30.82 51.38
C LEU A 569 -4.26 -30.56 52.87
N LEU A 570 -5.29 -30.01 53.50
CA LEU A 570 -5.18 -29.51 54.88
C LEU A 570 -5.18 -30.60 55.94
N SER A 571 -5.76 -31.77 55.66
CA SER A 571 -5.87 -32.87 56.62
C SER A 571 -5.98 -34.21 55.91
N VAL A 572 -4.85 -34.91 55.79
CA VAL A 572 -4.75 -36.21 55.14
C VAL A 572 -4.50 -37.28 56.20
N GLY A 573 -5.43 -38.21 56.34
CA GLY A 573 -5.20 -39.48 57.02
C GLY A 573 -4.87 -40.57 56.00
N TYR A 574 -3.94 -41.47 56.33
CA TYR A 574 -3.52 -42.55 55.44
C TYR A 574 -4.17 -43.89 55.79
N GLU A 575 -4.51 -44.66 54.76
CA GLU A 575 -5.03 -46.01 54.83
C GLU A 575 -4.30 -46.88 53.81
N VAL A 576 -4.29 -48.19 54.01
CA VAL A 576 -3.76 -49.14 53.01
C VAL A 576 -4.94 -49.80 52.31
N ASP A 577 -5.02 -49.62 50.99
CA ASP A 577 -6.05 -50.20 50.12
C ASP A 577 -5.35 -50.92 48.96
N ASP A 578 -5.59 -52.22 48.80
CA ASP A 578 -4.97 -53.08 47.77
C ASP A 578 -3.43 -52.99 47.69
N GLY A 579 -2.77 -52.81 48.83
CA GLY A 579 -1.31 -52.71 48.92
C GLY A 579 -0.72 -51.34 48.53
N GLU A 580 -1.56 -50.35 48.19
CA GLU A 580 -1.15 -48.97 47.96
C GLU A 580 -1.54 -48.08 49.16
N ILE A 581 -0.73 -47.03 49.42
CA ILE A 581 -1.07 -46.02 50.41
C ILE A 581 -2.10 -45.07 49.81
N VAL A 582 -3.24 -44.92 50.47
CA VAL A 582 -4.32 -44.02 50.07
C VAL A 582 -4.53 -42.97 51.13
N GLY A 583 -4.35 -41.70 50.76
CA GLY A 583 -4.75 -40.57 51.57
C GLY A 583 -6.25 -40.28 51.43
N ARG A 584 -6.92 -39.97 52.54
CA ARG A 584 -8.32 -39.51 52.60
C ARG A 584 -8.46 -38.29 53.53
N PRO A 585 -9.46 -37.42 53.31
CA PRO A 585 -9.75 -36.34 54.25
C PRO A 585 -10.05 -36.89 55.64
N LEU A 586 -9.44 -36.32 56.69
CA LEU A 586 -9.79 -36.66 58.07
C LEU A 586 -10.70 -35.58 58.68
N THR A 587 -10.17 -34.38 58.86
CA THR A 587 -10.89 -33.26 59.49
C THR A 587 -11.29 -32.15 58.52
N ASN A 588 -10.73 -32.17 57.31
CA ASN A 588 -10.95 -31.14 56.30
C ASN A 588 -10.72 -31.72 54.88
N ASP A 589 -11.73 -31.64 54.03
CA ASP A 589 -11.74 -32.10 52.64
C ASP A 589 -11.46 -30.98 51.63
N THR A 590 -11.10 -29.78 52.09
CA THR A 590 -10.69 -28.67 51.23
C THR A 590 -9.26 -28.87 50.75
N ALA A 591 -9.09 -28.83 49.42
CA ALA A 591 -7.82 -28.67 48.75
C ALA A 591 -7.71 -27.24 48.20
N TYR A 592 -6.54 -26.63 48.34
CA TYR A 592 -6.22 -25.39 47.65
C TYR A 592 -5.17 -25.65 46.58
N ARG A 593 -5.34 -24.96 45.45
CA ARG A 593 -4.44 -24.99 44.32
C ARG A 593 -3.90 -23.60 44.08
N ARG A 594 -2.59 -23.50 43.87
CA ARG A 594 -1.88 -22.26 43.58
C ARG A 594 -0.82 -22.47 42.52
N TYR A 595 -0.75 -21.56 41.55
CA TYR A 595 0.28 -21.59 40.53
C TYR A 595 1.65 -21.15 41.09
N LEU A 596 2.70 -21.92 40.80
CA LEU A 596 4.07 -21.66 41.23
C LEU A 596 4.86 -20.99 40.09
N ARG A 597 4.78 -19.66 40.03
CA ARG A 597 5.48 -18.87 38.99
C ARG A 597 6.99 -19.15 38.98
N GLY A 598 7.53 -19.43 37.81
CA GLY A 598 8.96 -19.63 37.58
C GLY A 598 9.47 -21.04 37.94
N LEU A 599 8.62 -21.92 38.49
CA LEU A 599 8.98 -23.33 38.69
C LEU A 599 8.61 -24.12 37.42
N PRO A 600 9.53 -24.91 36.83
CA PRO A 600 9.21 -25.75 35.68
C PRO A 600 8.17 -26.81 36.08
N ALA A 601 7.32 -27.18 35.13
CA ALA A 601 6.34 -28.24 35.34
C ALA A 601 7.06 -29.55 35.71
N PRO A 602 6.67 -30.23 36.81
CA PRO A 602 7.20 -31.56 37.12
C PRO A 602 6.71 -32.59 36.09
N ASP A 603 7.37 -33.75 36.02
CA ASP A 603 6.92 -34.85 35.18
C ASP A 603 5.49 -35.27 35.59
N ARG A 604 4.63 -35.52 34.61
CA ARG A 604 3.25 -35.99 34.81
C ARG A 604 3.19 -37.24 35.70
N ASN A 605 4.23 -38.08 35.65
CA ASN A 605 4.36 -39.31 36.39
C ASN A 605 5.14 -39.17 37.71
N SER A 606 5.83 -38.06 37.95
CA SER A 606 6.62 -37.83 39.16
C SER A 606 6.22 -36.52 39.82
N ARG A 607 5.37 -36.61 40.85
CA ARG A 607 4.82 -35.46 41.58
C ARG A 607 5.50 -35.37 42.94
N PRO A 608 6.37 -34.37 43.18
CA PRO A 608 6.98 -34.19 44.48
C PRO A 608 5.92 -33.98 45.57
N VAL A 609 6.02 -34.76 46.66
CA VAL A 609 5.13 -34.67 47.81
C VAL A 609 5.93 -34.26 49.05
N LYS A 610 5.40 -33.34 49.85
CA LYS A 610 5.91 -32.98 51.17
C LYS A 610 4.79 -33.04 52.19
N GLY A 611 5.04 -33.69 53.32
CA GLY A 611 4.08 -33.79 54.43
C GLY A 611 4.55 -32.96 55.63
N LYS A 612 3.59 -32.36 56.35
CA LYS A 612 3.80 -31.75 57.67
C LYS A 612 2.86 -32.45 58.66
N TYR A 613 3.43 -33.01 59.71
CA TYR A 613 2.66 -33.64 60.81
C TYR A 613 1.76 -32.62 61.50
N LEU A 614 0.51 -33.00 61.76
CA LEU A 614 -0.48 -32.15 62.42
C LEU A 614 -0.96 -32.69 63.79
N GLY A 615 -0.86 -34.00 64.03
CA GLY A 615 -1.40 -34.62 65.25
C GLY A 615 -1.78 -36.09 65.02
N THR A 616 -2.24 -36.75 66.08
CA THR A 616 -2.79 -38.11 65.98
C THR A 616 -4.24 -38.07 65.50
N ARG A 617 -4.71 -39.14 64.84
CA ARG A 617 -6.12 -39.31 64.46
C ARG A 617 -7.05 -39.21 65.67
N ALA A 618 -6.64 -39.74 66.82
CA ALA A 618 -7.43 -39.71 68.05
C ALA A 618 -7.67 -38.28 68.57
N GLU A 619 -6.62 -37.45 68.63
CA GLU A 619 -6.74 -36.04 69.03
C GLU A 619 -7.64 -35.24 68.09
N ALA A 620 -7.57 -35.52 66.78
CA ALA A 620 -8.36 -34.84 65.77
C ALA A 620 -9.88 -35.16 65.87
N PHE A 621 -10.24 -36.35 66.34
CA PHE A 621 -11.64 -36.73 66.59
C PHE A 621 -12.19 -36.19 67.92
N ASP A 622 -11.33 -36.00 68.93
CA ASP A 622 -11.71 -35.41 70.22
C ASP A 622 -11.92 -33.88 70.11
N GLU A 623 -11.21 -33.18 69.22
CA GLU A 623 -11.42 -31.74 68.94
C GLU A 623 -12.67 -31.42 68.09
N GLN A 624 -13.30 -32.43 67.47
CA GLN A 624 -14.52 -32.27 66.65
C GLN A 624 -15.83 -32.54 67.41
N GLN A 625 -15.77 -33.02 68.66
CA GLN A 625 -16.91 -33.11 69.58
C GLN A 625 -17.06 -31.82 70.40
#